data_AF-A0A7S4FSL0-F1
#
_entry.id   AF-A0A7S4FSL0-F1
#
_cell.length_a   1.000
_cell.length_b   1.000
_cell.length_c   1.000
_cell.angle_alpha   90.00
_cell.angle_beta   90.00
_cell.angle_gamma   90.00
#
_symmetry.space_group_name_H-M   'P 1'
#
loop_
_entity.id
_entity.type
_entity.pdbx_description
1 polymer ?
#
loop_
_entity_poly.entity_id
_entity_poly.type
_entity_poly.pdbx_seq_one_letter_code
_entity_poly.pdbx_strand_id
1 'polypeptide(L)'
;ADYGLKRGLLTALLAQVGSSAQAAAEATYGPVPPACQADYNRTIEVYSSLRMLLACIDRPMLEELCCGVNCDVYETFEELRQVRPANGGTGYSDAALATVRVDRGR
;
A
#
# COMPACT_ATOMS: atom_id res chain seq x y z
N ALA A 1 -8.31 -7.07 13.72
CA ALA A 1 -7.09 -6.72 13.00
C ALA A 1 -7.08 -7.33 11.60
N ASP A 2 -7.07 -8.66 11.45
CA ASP A 2 -6.83 -9.30 10.14
C ASP A 2 -7.88 -9.02 9.04
N TYR A 3 -9.18 -8.89 9.40
CA TYR A 3 -10.23 -8.62 8.40
C TYR A 3 -10.09 -7.24 7.74
N GLY A 4 -9.87 -6.17 8.53
CA GLY A 4 -9.71 -4.81 8.00
C GLY A 4 -8.52 -4.68 7.05
N LEU A 5 -7.39 -5.29 7.44
CA LEU A 5 -6.20 -5.43 6.59
C LEU A 5 -6.54 -6.16 5.28
N LYS A 6 -7.06 -7.39 5.35
CA LYS A 6 -7.37 -8.20 4.16
C LYS A 6 -8.36 -7.49 3.23
N ARG A 7 -9.38 -6.83 3.80
CA ARG A 7 -10.37 -6.10 3.01
C ARG A 7 -9.77 -4.86 2.37
N GLY A 8 -8.87 -4.15 3.06
CA GLY A 8 -8.18 -3.00 2.51
C GLY A 8 -7.23 -3.37 1.37
N LEU A 9 -6.46 -4.45 1.53
CA LEU A 9 -5.61 -5.01 0.48
C LEU A 9 -6.42 -5.38 -0.77
N LEU A 10 -7.53 -6.11 -0.56
CA LEU A 10 -8.42 -6.51 -1.65
C LEU A 10 -8.96 -5.29 -2.39
N THR A 11 -9.50 -4.29 -1.68
CA THR A 11 -10.05 -3.10 -2.33
C THR A 11 -8.97 -2.31 -3.08
N ALA A 12 -7.79 -2.11 -2.48
CA ALA A 12 -6.69 -1.40 -3.13
C ALA A 12 -6.23 -2.12 -4.41
N LEU A 13 -6.19 -3.45 -4.40
CA LEU A 13 -5.87 -4.25 -5.59
C LEU A 13 -6.95 -4.13 -6.66
N LEU A 14 -8.22 -4.27 -6.30
CA LEU A 14 -9.34 -4.21 -7.26
C LEU A 14 -9.49 -2.83 -7.91
N ALA A 15 -9.15 -1.77 -7.19
CA ALA A 15 -9.12 -0.41 -7.73
C ALA A 15 -8.15 -0.28 -8.93
N GLN A 16 -7.12 -1.14 -9.03
CA GLN A 16 -6.18 -1.16 -10.16
C GLN A 16 -6.65 -2.03 -11.33
N VAL A 17 -7.63 -2.93 -11.12
CA VAL A 17 -8.08 -3.93 -12.11
C VAL A 17 -9.36 -3.46 -12.82
N GLY A 18 -10.19 -2.65 -12.17
CA GLY A 18 -11.35 -2.01 -12.78
C GLY A 18 -12.59 -1.98 -11.89
N SER A 19 -13.53 -1.09 -12.23
CA SER A 19 -14.73 -0.80 -11.43
C SER A 19 -15.67 -2.01 -11.26
N SER A 20 -15.72 -2.92 -12.23
CA SER A 20 -16.53 -4.15 -12.16
C SER A 20 -16.04 -5.10 -11.07
N ALA A 21 -14.73 -5.20 -10.87
CA ALA A 21 -14.13 -6.07 -9.87
C ALA A 21 -14.36 -5.52 -8.45
N GLN A 22 -14.30 -4.19 -8.30
CA GLN A 22 -14.62 -3.52 -7.04
C GLN A 22 -16.10 -3.70 -6.66
N ALA A 23 -17.01 -3.49 -7.61
CA ALA A 23 -18.45 -3.70 -7.38
C ALA A 23 -18.78 -5.15 -7.01
N ALA A 24 -18.14 -6.13 -7.65
CA ALA A 24 -18.31 -7.55 -7.31
C ALA A 24 -17.85 -7.86 -5.87
N ALA A 25 -16.76 -7.25 -5.41
CA ALA A 25 -16.29 -7.43 -4.04
C ALA A 25 -17.24 -6.78 -3.02
N GLU A 26 -17.76 -5.58 -3.29
CA GLU A 26 -18.79 -4.96 -2.43
C GLU A 26 -20.04 -5.83 -2.32
N ALA A 27 -20.52 -6.39 -3.44
CA ALA A 27 -21.66 -7.29 -3.46
C ALA A 27 -21.40 -8.60 -2.68
N THR A 28 -20.17 -9.11 -2.72
CA THR A 28 -19.81 -10.39 -2.09
C THR A 28 -19.58 -10.26 -0.59
N TYR A 29 -18.83 -9.25 -0.17
CA TYR A 29 -18.37 -9.12 1.22
C TYR A 29 -19.20 -8.13 2.05
N GLY A 30 -20.06 -7.34 1.40
CA GLY A 30 -20.82 -6.29 2.06
C GLY A 30 -19.95 -5.15 2.60
N PRO A 31 -20.54 -4.27 3.44
CA PRO A 31 -19.82 -3.15 4.04
C PRO A 31 -18.79 -3.63 5.07
N VAL A 32 -17.71 -2.87 5.22
CA VAL A 32 -16.69 -3.12 6.24
C VAL A 32 -17.30 -2.87 7.63
N PRO A 33 -17.16 -3.80 8.60
CA PRO A 33 -17.64 -3.57 9.96
C PRO A 33 -16.99 -2.33 10.59
N PRO A 34 -17.73 -1.52 11.38
CA PRO A 34 -17.17 -0.30 11.98
C PRO A 34 -15.89 -0.52 12.78
N ALA A 35 -15.81 -1.64 13.50
CA ALA A 35 -14.62 -2.03 14.28
C ALA A 35 -13.36 -2.27 13.44
N CYS A 36 -13.51 -2.49 12.13
CA CYS A 36 -12.40 -2.74 11.19
C CYS A 36 -12.11 -1.53 10.28
N GLN A 37 -12.91 -0.46 10.37
CA GLN A 37 -12.86 0.66 9.41
C GLN A 37 -11.51 1.39 9.44
N ALA A 38 -10.91 1.55 10.61
CA ALA A 38 -9.62 2.23 10.76
C ALA A 38 -8.49 1.46 10.05
N ASP A 39 -8.37 0.15 10.31
CA ASP A 39 -7.40 -0.74 9.68
C ASP A 39 -7.59 -0.76 8.15
N TYR A 40 -8.85 -0.86 7.71
CA TYR A 40 -9.22 -0.84 6.31
C TYR A 40 -8.78 0.46 5.61
N ASN A 41 -9.12 1.62 6.16
CA ASN A 41 -8.79 2.92 5.58
C ASN A 41 -7.27 3.11 5.46
N ARG A 42 -6.53 2.80 6.54
CA ARG A 42 -5.06 2.92 6.56
C ARG A 42 -4.39 1.99 5.55
N THR A 43 -4.88 0.76 5.45
CA THR A 43 -4.38 -0.22 4.49
C THR A 43 -4.62 0.26 3.06
N ILE A 44 -5.84 0.72 2.74
CA ILE A 44 -6.14 1.24 1.39
C ILE A 44 -5.21 2.39 1.05
N GLU A 45 -4.99 3.31 1.97
CA GLU A 45 -4.15 4.47 1.73
C GLU A 45 -2.71 4.08 1.37
N VAL A 46 -2.13 3.11 2.09
CA VAL A 46 -0.81 2.56 1.78
C VAL A 46 -0.81 1.86 0.42
N TYR A 47 -1.71 0.89 0.21
CA TYR A 47 -1.65 0.01 -0.96
C TYR A 47 -2.19 0.61 -2.26
N SER A 48 -2.94 1.71 -2.18
CA SER A 48 -3.37 2.46 -3.35
C SER A 48 -2.32 3.48 -3.82
N SER A 49 -1.22 3.65 -3.07
CA SER A 49 -0.18 4.61 -3.40
C SER A 49 0.79 4.09 -4.46
N LEU A 50 1.16 4.95 -5.42
CA LEU A 50 2.24 4.66 -6.38
C LEU A 50 3.58 4.37 -5.66
N ARG A 51 3.82 4.98 -4.50
CA ARG A 51 5.04 4.72 -3.71
C ARG A 51 5.09 3.28 -3.21
N MET A 52 3.94 2.68 -2.90
CA MET A 52 3.87 1.29 -2.51
C MET A 52 4.18 0.34 -3.68
N LEU A 53 3.82 0.71 -4.91
CA LEU A 53 4.24 -0.03 -6.10
C LEU A 53 5.77 0.01 -6.27
N LEU A 54 6.40 1.18 -6.07
CA LEU A 54 7.86 1.31 -6.12
C LEU A 54 8.55 0.49 -5.01
N ALA A 55 7.95 0.41 -3.82
CA ALA A 55 8.45 -0.42 -2.72
C ALA A 55 8.44 -1.93 -3.01
N CYS A 56 7.73 -2.37 -4.06
CA CYS A 56 7.72 -3.77 -4.51
C CYS A 56 8.88 -4.11 -5.45
N ILE A 57 9.57 -3.11 -6.01
CA ILE A 57 10.72 -3.32 -6.91
C ILE A 57 11.93 -3.71 -6.05
N ASP A 58 12.70 -4.68 -6.52
CA ASP A 58 13.91 -5.13 -5.84
C ASP A 58 15.06 -4.12 -6.02
N ARG A 59 16.07 -4.25 -5.15
CA ARG A 59 17.21 -3.32 -5.10
C ARG A 59 17.97 -3.26 -6.44
N PRO A 60 18.34 -4.39 -7.08
CA PRO A 60 19.10 -4.34 -8.32
C PRO A 60 18.38 -3.56 -9.43
N MET A 61 17.07 -3.79 -9.61
CA MET A 61 16.29 -3.07 -10.62
C MET A 61 16.17 -1.57 -10.29
N LEU A 62 16.00 -1.20 -9.02
CA LEU A 62 15.97 0.21 -8.62
C LEU A 62 17.32 0.90 -8.83
N GLU A 63 18.43 0.23 -8.53
CA GLU A 63 19.78 0.75 -8.77
C GLU A 63 20.06 0.96 -10.26
N GLU A 64 19.59 0.05 -11.12
CA GLU A 64 19.65 0.21 -12.57
C GLU A 64 18.79 1.39 -13.08
N LEU A 65 17.53 1.48 -12.61
CA LEU A 65 16.58 2.51 -13.04
C LEU A 65 16.92 3.91 -12.54
N CYS A 66 17.49 4.02 -11.34
CA CYS A 66 17.80 5.28 -10.67
C CYS A 66 19.30 5.62 -10.71
N CYS A 67 20.07 5.00 -11.61
CA CYS A 67 21.48 5.31 -11.80
C CYS A 67 21.67 6.81 -12.08
N GLY A 68 22.40 7.51 -11.19
CA GLY A 68 22.65 8.95 -11.28
C GLY A 68 21.81 9.82 -10.33
N VAL A 69 20.89 9.23 -9.56
CA VAL A 69 20.20 9.94 -8.47
C VAL A 69 21.07 9.88 -7.20
N ASN A 70 21.34 11.03 -6.58
CA ASN A 70 22.11 11.13 -5.32
C ASN A 70 21.30 10.71 -4.07
N CYS A 71 20.40 9.74 -4.20
CA CYS A 71 19.70 9.15 -3.06
C CYS A 71 19.52 7.64 -3.25
N ASP A 72 19.54 6.92 -2.13
CA ASP A 72 19.14 5.52 -2.12
C ASP A 72 17.60 5.44 -2.15
N VAL A 73 17.07 5.28 -3.36
CA VAL A 73 15.63 5.12 -3.60
C VAL A 73 15.10 3.84 -2.95
N TYR A 74 15.93 2.82 -2.80
CA TYR A 74 15.56 1.64 -2.05
C TYR A 74 15.38 2.01 -0.56
N GLU A 75 16.34 2.62 0.09
CA GLU A 75 16.17 3.02 1.51
C GLU A 75 15.00 3.99 1.73
N THR A 76 14.69 4.85 0.76
CA THR A 76 13.56 5.78 0.80
C THR A 76 12.19 5.09 1.03
N PHE A 77 12.03 3.84 0.59
CA PHE A 77 10.77 3.09 0.71
C PHE A 77 10.80 1.99 1.78
N GLU A 78 11.79 2.01 2.68
CA GLU A 78 11.97 0.96 3.70
C GLU A 78 10.72 0.77 4.57
N GLU A 79 10.13 1.86 5.05
CA GLU A 79 8.89 1.82 5.85
C GLU A 79 7.74 1.13 5.11
N LEU A 80 7.65 1.30 3.78
CA LEU A 80 6.63 0.65 2.97
C LEU A 80 6.90 -0.84 2.79
N ARG A 81 8.18 -1.26 2.71
CA ARG A 81 8.53 -2.68 2.66
C ARG A 81 8.26 -3.39 3.97
N GLN A 82 8.58 -2.76 5.09
CA GLN A 82 8.42 -3.38 6.40
C GLN A 82 6.97 -3.68 6.72
N VAL A 83 6.04 -2.85 6.24
CA VAL A 83 4.60 -3.10 6.44
C VAL A 83 4.01 -4.13 5.47
N ARG A 84 4.77 -4.66 4.50
CA ARG A 84 4.25 -5.68 3.57
C ARG A 84 3.94 -6.99 4.31
N PRO A 85 2.73 -7.55 4.19
CA PRO A 85 2.44 -8.90 4.69
C PRO A 85 3.38 -9.96 4.12
N ALA A 86 3.83 -9.80 2.87
CA ALA A 86 4.83 -10.68 2.24
C ALA A 86 6.18 -10.71 3.00
N ASN A 87 6.48 -9.65 3.76
CA ASN A 87 7.68 -9.51 4.58
C ASN A 87 7.39 -9.74 6.08
N GLY A 88 6.21 -10.25 6.44
CA GLY A 88 5.77 -10.39 7.83
C GLY A 88 5.20 -9.11 8.47
N GLY A 89 4.98 -8.06 7.68
CA GLY A 89 4.48 -6.77 8.14
C GLY A 89 2.97 -6.73 8.42
N THR A 90 2.55 -5.70 9.15
CA THR A 90 1.17 -5.47 9.62
C THR A 90 0.22 -4.89 8.57
N GLY A 91 0.69 -4.62 7.37
CA GLY A 91 -0.03 -3.90 6.31
C GLY A 91 0.16 -2.40 6.33
N TYR A 92 0.13 -1.78 7.50
CA TYR A 92 0.34 -0.35 7.64
C TYR A 92 1.10 -0.02 8.93
N SER A 93 1.69 1.17 8.96
CA SER A 93 2.28 1.81 10.13
C SER A 93 2.12 3.33 9.97
N ASP A 94 2.24 4.08 11.07
CA ASP A 94 2.19 5.55 10.98
C ASP A 94 3.36 6.11 10.15
N ALA A 95 4.52 5.46 10.16
CA ALA A 95 5.66 5.80 9.32
C ALA A 95 5.40 5.49 7.83
N ALA A 96 4.81 4.34 7.51
CA ALA A 96 4.39 4.02 6.14
C ALA A 96 3.32 5.02 5.62
N LEU A 97 2.38 5.41 6.49
CA LEU A 97 1.38 6.43 6.18
C LEU A 97 2.04 7.79 5.93
N ALA A 98 3.00 8.20 6.77
CA ALA A 98 3.77 9.43 6.53
C ALA A 98 4.50 9.36 5.17
N THR A 99 5.10 8.22 4.84
CA THR A 99 5.80 8.00 3.57
C THR A 99 4.87 8.09 2.35
N VAL A 100 3.61 7.66 2.43
CA VAL A 100 2.65 7.84 1.31
C VAL A 100 1.99 9.22 1.27
N ARG A 101 1.91 9.90 2.42
CA ARG A 101 1.30 11.23 2.57
C ARG A 101 2.24 12.39 2.28
N VAL A 102 3.55 12.15 2.17
CA VAL A 102 4.56 13.21 1.93
C VAL A 102 4.05 14.20 0.88
N ASP A 103 4.01 15.47 1.30
CA ASP A 103 3.38 16.57 0.60
C ASP A 103 3.60 16.52 -0.92
N ARG A 104 2.51 16.60 -1.67
CA ARG A 104 2.53 17.08 -3.04
C ARG A 104 2.86 18.57 -2.98
N GLY A 105 4.12 18.91 -2.72
CA GLY A 105 4.64 20.26 -2.91
C GLY A 105 4.57 20.62 -4.39
N ARG A 106 3.44 21.14 -4.84
CA ARG A 106 3.28 22.00 -6.01
C ARG A 106 2.20 23.03 -5.73
#